data_AF-A0A967JN26-F1
#
_entry.id   AF-A0A967JN26-F1
#
_cell.length_a   1.000
_cell.length_b   1.000
_cell.length_c   1.000
_cell.angle_alpha   90.00
_cell.angle_beta   90.00
_cell.angle_gamma   90.00
#
_symmetry.space_group_name_H-M   'P 1'
#
loop_
_entity.id
_entity.type
_entity.pdbx_description
1 polymer ?
#
loop_
_entity_poly.entity_id
_entity_poly.type
_entity_poly.pdbx_seq_one_letter_code
_entity_poly.pdbx_strand_id
1 'polypeptide(L)'
;EERTRSTFALVPPMLCFGTAPDQCFFFLVRPTGPETIDVEIGYIFHPSALEDPLFEEKMALSDAGVQVFVRQDQDATTKVQRGLRSRY
;
A
#
# COMPACT_ATOMS: atom_id res chain seq x y z
N GLU A 1 -4.09 14.20 17.21
CA GLU A 1 -4.91 13.04 17.60
C GLU A 1 -5.55 12.29 16.42
N GLU A 2 -6.10 12.97 15.40
CA GLU A 2 -6.81 12.30 14.28
C GLU A 2 -5.99 11.30 13.44
N ARG A 3 -4.67 11.50 13.29
CA ARG A 3 -3.78 10.60 12.53
C ARG A 3 -3.58 9.19 13.12
N THR A 4 -4.19 8.88 14.27
CA THR A 4 -4.07 7.56 14.93
C THR A 4 -5.05 6.51 14.42
N ARG A 5 -6.01 6.88 13.57
CA ARG A 5 -7.03 5.98 13.03
C ARG A 5 -6.69 5.56 11.61
N SER A 6 -5.74 4.63 11.49
CA SER A 6 -5.53 3.91 10.23
C SER A 6 -6.15 2.53 10.31
N THR A 7 -6.98 2.18 9.34
CA THR A 7 -7.51 0.82 9.18
C THR A 7 -6.80 0.15 8.02
N PHE A 8 -6.56 -1.15 8.13
CA PHE A 8 -6.14 -2.00 7.01
C PHE A 8 -7.16 -3.11 6.83
N ALA A 9 -7.51 -3.40 5.58
CA ALA A 9 -8.43 -4.46 5.21
C ALA A 9 -7.92 -5.19 3.97
N LEU A 10 -8.20 -6.49 3.93
CA LEU A 10 -7.98 -7.35 2.78
C LEU A 10 -9.35 -7.74 2.23
N VAL A 11 -9.57 -7.50 0.94
CA VAL A 11 -10.65 -8.07 0.15
C VAL A 11 -10.02 -9.10 -0.78
N PRO A 12 -10.06 -10.39 -0.41
CA PRO A 12 -9.49 -11.44 -1.23
C PRO A 12 -10.12 -11.46 -2.64
N PRO A 13 -9.35 -11.80 -3.69
CA PRO A 13 -7.99 -12.30 -3.61
C PRO A 13 -6.88 -11.24 -3.77
N MET A 14 -7.18 -10.01 -4.21
CA MET A 14 -6.16 -9.13 -4.80
C MET A 14 -6.11 -7.71 -4.22
N LEU A 15 -7.09 -7.30 -3.41
CA LEU A 15 -7.20 -5.92 -2.96
C LEU A 15 -6.86 -5.82 -1.47
N CYS A 16 -5.73 -5.19 -1.16
CA CYS A 16 -5.46 -4.67 0.17
C CYS A 16 -5.75 -3.17 0.15
N PHE A 17 -6.42 -2.64 1.16
CA PHE A 17 -6.60 -1.20 1.27
C PHE A 17 -6.51 -0.74 2.70
N GLY A 18 -6.22 0.54 2.87
CA GLY A 18 -6.28 1.19 4.16
C GLY A 18 -6.91 2.56 4.07
N THR A 19 -7.37 3.04 5.21
CA THR A 19 -7.99 4.36 5.36
C THR A 19 -7.12 5.21 6.27
N ALA A 20 -6.93 6.47 5.92
CA ALA A 20 -6.43 7.53 6.78
C ALA A 20 -7.51 8.62 6.87
N PRO A 21 -7.37 9.64 7.75
CA PRO A 21 -8.42 10.63 7.96
C PRO A 21 -8.87 11.40 6.70
N ASP A 22 -7.96 11.62 5.75
CA ASP A 22 -8.15 12.44 4.55
C ASP A 22 -8.11 11.65 3.23
N GLN A 23 -7.82 10.35 3.29
CA GLN A 23 -7.62 9.51 2.10
C GLN A 23 -7.87 8.02 2.36
N CYS A 24 -8.11 7.27 1.30
CA CYS A 24 -7.87 5.83 1.27
C CYS A 24 -6.67 5.54 0.36
N PHE A 25 -5.92 4.50 0.67
CA PHE A 25 -4.87 3.97 -0.21
C PHE A 25 -5.15 2.49 -0.47
N PHE A 26 -4.83 2.02 -1.66
CA PHE A 26 -5.02 0.61 -2.02
C PHE A 26 -3.79 0.04 -2.70
N PHE A 27 -3.63 -1.26 -2.56
CA PHE A 27 -2.68 -2.12 -3.25
C PHE A 27 -3.47 -3.17 -4.00
N LEU A 28 -3.37 -3.16 -5.32
CA LEU A 28 -3.91 -4.21 -6.16
C LEU A 28 -2.79 -5.15 -6.57
N VAL A 29 -2.82 -6.36 -6.03
CA VAL A 29 -1.83 -7.40 -6.28
C VAL A 29 -2.26 -8.22 -7.49
N ARG A 30 -1.51 -8.12 -8.59
CA ARG A 30 -1.78 -8.84 -9.83
C ARG A 30 -0.73 -9.93 -10.04
N PRO A 31 -1.10 -11.22 -10.10
CA PRO A 31 -0.14 -12.27 -10.37
C PRO A 31 0.42 -12.15 -11.80
N THR A 32 1.73 -12.19 -11.94
CA THR A 32 2.44 -12.27 -13.24
C THR A 32 3.01 -13.67 -13.50
N GLY A 33 3.02 -14.53 -12.48
CA GLY A 33 3.46 -15.91 -12.55
C GLY A 33 3.41 -16.59 -11.18
N PRO A 34 3.93 -17.82 -11.05
CA PRO A 34 3.93 -18.55 -9.77
C PRO A 34 4.88 -17.95 -8.72
N GLU A 35 5.83 -17.10 -9.12
CA GLU A 35 6.84 -16.51 -8.22
C GLU A 35 6.86 -14.97 -8.25
N THR A 36 6.03 -14.34 -9.09
CA THR A 36 6.07 -12.89 -9.32
C THR A 36 4.66 -12.30 -9.33
N ILE A 37 4.58 -11.08 -8.80
CA ILE A 37 3.38 -10.24 -8.76
C ILE A 37 3.76 -8.82 -9.19
N ASP A 38 2.81 -8.13 -9.82
CA ASP A 38 2.81 -6.68 -9.90
C ASP A 38 1.94 -6.12 -8.78
N VAL A 39 2.33 -4.96 -8.24
CA VAL A 39 1.56 -4.24 -7.23
C VAL A 39 1.26 -2.85 -7.76
N GLU A 40 -0.02 -2.56 -7.97
CA GLU A 40 -0.48 -1.20 -8.27
C GLU A 40 -0.89 -0.51 -6.98
N ILE A 41 -0.37 0.69 -6.76
CA ILE A 41 -0.66 1.51 -5.59
C ILE A 41 -1.46 2.71 -6.05
N GLY A 42 -2.58 2.97 -5.39
CA GLY A 42 -3.41 4.14 -5.69
C GLY A 42 -4.01 4.78 -4.44
N TYR A 43 -4.47 6.00 -4.64
CA TYR A 43 -5.05 6.83 -3.59
C TYR A 43 -6.44 7.30 -4.01
N ILE A 44 -7.36 7.35 -3.04
CA ILE A 44 -8.72 7.81 -3.23
C ILE A 44 -8.94 8.95 -2.24
N PHE A 45 -9.32 10.10 -2.77
CA PHE A 45 -9.57 11.32 -2.01
C PHE A 45 -11.03 11.74 -2.15
N HIS A 46 -11.59 12.28 -1.08
CA HIS A 46 -12.82 13.06 -1.20
C HIS A 46 -12.49 14.37 -1.96
N PRO A 47 -13.36 14.90 -2.84
CA PRO A 47 -13.05 16.13 -3.60
C PRO A 47 -12.61 17.31 -2.72
N SER A 48 -13.21 17.47 -1.53
CA SER A 48 -12.81 18.54 -0.60
C SER A 48 -11.41 18.38 -0.02
N ALA A 49 -10.82 17.18 -0.03
CA ALA A 49 -9.43 17.00 0.39
C ALA A 49 -8.45 17.62 -0.62
N LEU A 50 -8.85 17.73 -1.90
CA LEU A 50 -8.07 18.37 -2.96
C LEU A 50 -8.08 19.91 -2.83
N GLU A 51 -9.02 20.47 -2.07
CA GLU A 51 -9.13 21.91 -1.81
C GLU A 51 -8.20 22.38 -0.68
N ASP A 52 -7.58 21.44 0.04
CA ASP A 52 -6.64 21.77 1.11
C ASP A 52 -5.40 22.47 0.53
N PRO A 53 -5.02 23.68 1.01
CA PRO A 53 -3.85 24.39 0.49
C PRO A 53 -2.54 23.62 0.61
N LEU A 54 -2.49 22.61 1.49
CA LEU A 54 -1.33 21.74 1.72
C LEU A 54 -1.53 20.33 1.12
N PHE A 55 -2.46 20.16 0.17
CA PHE A 55 -2.75 18.86 -0.42
C PHE A 55 -1.50 18.18 -0.98
N GLU A 56 -0.70 18.90 -1.77
CA GLU A 56 0.50 18.35 -2.41
C GLU A 56 1.55 17.89 -1.39
N GLU A 57 1.79 18.69 -0.34
CA GLU A 57 2.71 18.33 0.74
C GLU A 57 2.21 17.13 1.54
N LYS A 58 0.90 17.06 1.80
CA LYS A 58 0.28 15.92 2.49
C LYS A 58 0.36 14.66 1.63
N MET A 59 0.12 14.78 0.32
CA MET A 59 0.23 13.69 -0.64
C MET A 59 1.68 13.18 -0.72
N ALA A 60 2.67 14.06 -0.81
CA ALA A 60 4.08 13.68 -0.80
C ALA A 60 4.48 12.96 0.50
N LEU A 61 3.99 13.40 1.65
CA LEU A 61 4.21 12.73 2.93
C LEU A 61 3.53 11.35 2.99
N SER A 62 2.31 11.24 2.44
CA SER A 62 1.58 9.99 2.33
C SER A 62 2.29 8.97 1.43
N ASP A 63 2.76 9.40 0.26
CA ASP A 63 3.54 8.55 -0.66
C ASP A 63 4.85 8.10 -0.02
N ALA A 64 5.61 9.02 0.58
CA ALA A 64 6.85 8.68 1.28
C ALA A 64 6.63 7.62 2.38
N GLY A 65 5.52 7.72 3.13
CA GLY A 65 5.13 6.73 4.13
C GLY A 65 4.81 5.36 3.51
N VAL A 66 4.04 5.33 2.43
CA VAL A 66 3.69 4.09 1.71
C VAL A 66 4.94 3.41 1.14
N GLN A 67 5.87 4.18 0.57
CA GLN A 67 7.12 3.64 0.01
C GLN A 67 7.99 2.92 1.05
N VAL A 68 7.93 3.32 2.33
CA VAL A 68 8.62 2.60 3.42
C VAL A 68 8.03 1.20 3.59
N PHE A 69 6.71 1.07 3.65
CA PHE A 69 6.04 -0.23 3.77
C PHE A 69 6.33 -1.12 2.56
N VAL A 70 6.19 -0.57 1.35
CA VAL A 70 6.44 -1.29 0.10
C VAL A 70 7.85 -1.88 0.06
N ARG A 71 8.86 -1.09 0.44
CA ARG A 71 10.25 -1.56 0.44
C ARG A 71 10.49 -2.69 1.42
N GLN A 72 9.91 -2.60 2.62
CA GLN A 72 10.04 -3.63 3.65
C GLN A 72 9.32 -4.91 3.24
N ASP A 73 8.10 -4.80 2.73
CA ASP A 73 7.28 -5.94 2.30
C ASP A 73 7.88 -6.64 1.07
N GLN A 74 8.43 -5.89 0.12
CA GLN A 74 9.12 -6.46 -1.04
C GLN A 74 10.33 -7.31 -0.62
N ASP A 75 11.17 -6.78 0.28
CA ASP A 75 12.35 -7.50 0.79
C ASP A 75 11.93 -8.78 1.53
N ALA A 76 10.95 -8.69 2.43
CA ALA A 76 10.44 -9.84 3.18
C ALA A 76 9.82 -10.91 2.26
N THR A 77 8.95 -10.51 1.34
CA THR A 77 8.24 -11.41 0.43
C THR A 77 9.20 -12.11 -0.52
N THR A 78 10.19 -11.39 -1.05
CA THR A 78 11.22 -11.97 -1.93
C THR A 78 12.05 -13.02 -1.21
N LYS A 79 12.41 -12.78 0.06
CA LYS A 79 13.15 -13.74 0.89
C LYS A 79 12.32 -14.99 1.18
N VAL A 80 11.03 -14.84 1.47
CA VAL A 80 10.11 -15.97 1.62
C VAL A 80 10.04 -16.78 0.33
N GLN A 81 9.83 -16.15 -0.82
CA GLN A 81 9.76 -16.83 -2.12
C GLN A 81 11.05 -17.61 -2.42
N ARG A 82 12.22 -17.04 -2.12
CA ARG A 82 13.50 -17.75 -2.23
C ARG A 82 13.55 -18.98 -1.32
N GLY A 83 13.08 -18.84 -0.08
CA GLY A 83 13.02 -19.93 0.90
C GLY A 83 12.11 -21.08 0.45
N LEU A 84 10.99 -20.79 -0.20
CA LEU A 84 10.06 -21.80 -0.73
C LEU A 84 10.65 -22.69 -1.82
N ARG A 85 11.81 -22.32 -2.40
CA ARG A 85 12.57 -23.18 -3.32
C ARG A 85 13.53 -24.14 -2.62
N SER A 86 13.69 -24.01 -1.30
CA SER A 86 14.50 -24.92 -0.48
C SER A 86 13.81 -26.28 -0.34
N ARG A 87 14.60 -27.35 -0.35
CA ARG A 87 14.15 -28.70 0.02
C ARG A 87 14.32 -29.01 1.52
N TYR A 88 14.89 -28.07 2.26
CA TYR A 88 15.22 -28.12 3.69
C TYR A 88 14.42 -27.09 4.44
#